data_AF-A0A5E4CIN4-F1
#
_entry.id   AF-A0A5E4CIN4-F1
#
_cell.length_a   1.000
_cell.length_b   1.000
_cell.length_c   1.000
_cell.angle_alpha   90.00
_cell.angle_beta   90.00
_cell.angle_gamma   90.00
#
_symmetry.space_group_name_H-M   'P 1'
#
loop_
_entity.id
_entity.type
_entity.pdbx_description
1 polymer ?
#
loop_
_entity_poly.entity_id
_entity_poly.type
_entity_poly.pdbx_seq_one_letter_code
_entity_poly.pdbx_strand_id
1 'polypeptide(L)'
;MGAIWRPGWRLVAFCGWRWSHPGSPTGAAGRVEPFFSLGWSGTGGAERGLRRLWTWERRRPARDPAAQWRRRPKSTNPFTRAQEEDWRRRNKTVLTYVTAAAVGMLGASYAAVPLYRLYCQTTGLGGSAVAGHSSDQIENMVPVKDRIIKVTFNADVHASLQWNFRPQQTEIYVVPGETALAFYKAKNPTDKPIIGISTYNVVPFEAGQYFNKIQCFCFEEQRLNPQEEVDMPVFFYIDPEFAEDPRMVNVDLITLSYTFFEAKEGHKLPVPGYN
;
A
#
# COMPACT_ATOMS: atom_id res chain seq x y z
N MET A 1 18.45 38.04 -40.66
CA MET A 1 19.22 36.80 -40.86
C MET A 1 19.25 36.07 -39.53
N GLY A 2 18.60 34.90 -39.47
CA GLY A 2 18.66 33.78 -38.50
C GLY A 2 18.76 34.01 -36.98
N ALA A 3 18.21 33.18 -36.11
CA ALA A 3 17.25 32.09 -36.19
C ALA A 3 16.89 31.73 -34.73
N ILE A 4 15.60 31.51 -34.49
CA ILE A 4 15.00 31.15 -33.20
C ILE A 4 15.21 29.64 -32.97
N TRP A 5 15.79 29.25 -31.83
CA TRP A 5 15.89 27.84 -31.41
C TRP A 5 14.77 27.49 -30.42
N ARG A 6 13.80 26.67 -30.86
CA ARG A 6 12.81 25.97 -30.04
C ARG A 6 13.20 24.49 -29.96
N PRO A 7 13.27 23.84 -28.78
CA PRO A 7 13.37 22.40 -28.71
C PRO A 7 11.97 21.78 -28.79
N GLY A 8 11.64 21.21 -29.94
CA GLY A 8 10.42 20.42 -30.14
C GLY A 8 10.60 18.99 -29.61
N TRP A 9 9.82 18.62 -28.59
CA TRP A 9 9.69 17.23 -28.16
C TRP A 9 8.66 16.55 -29.05
N ARG A 10 9.13 15.63 -29.90
CA ARG A 10 8.29 14.75 -30.71
C ARG A 10 7.70 13.66 -29.83
N LEU A 11 6.37 13.65 -29.75
CA LEU A 11 5.56 12.52 -29.31
C LEU A 11 5.86 11.29 -30.18
N VAL A 12 6.42 10.25 -29.58
CA VAL A 12 6.46 8.90 -30.16
C VAL A 12 5.15 8.22 -29.78
N ALA A 13 4.22 8.18 -30.73
CA ALA A 13 2.97 7.42 -30.60
C ALA A 13 3.27 5.93 -30.82
N PHE A 14 3.18 5.12 -29.75
CA PHE A 14 3.06 3.68 -29.92
C PHE A 14 1.58 3.34 -30.17
N CYS A 15 1.30 3.06 -31.43
CA CYS A 15 0.05 2.50 -31.92
C CYS A 15 -0.24 1.14 -31.30
N GLY A 16 -1.50 0.98 -30.91
CA GLY A 16 -2.22 -0.28 -31.04
C GLY A 16 -2.16 -1.16 -29.80
N TRP A 17 -3.27 -1.25 -29.09
CA TRP A 17 -4.01 -2.51 -28.94
C TRP A 17 -5.50 -2.15 -28.84
N ARG A 18 -6.24 -2.58 -29.86
CA ARG A 18 -7.68 -2.35 -30.06
C ARG A 18 -8.36 -3.70 -29.88
N TRP A 19 -9.04 -3.94 -28.76
CA TRP A 19 -9.95 -5.09 -28.64
C TRP A 19 -11.29 -4.65 -28.03
N SER A 20 -12.20 -4.37 -28.95
CA SER A 20 -13.64 -4.64 -29.03
C SER A 20 -14.41 -5.00 -27.75
N HIS A 21 -15.44 -4.18 -27.47
CA HIS A 21 -16.64 -4.57 -26.72
C HIS A 21 -17.40 -5.73 -27.40
N PRO A 22 -18.07 -6.56 -26.59
CA PRO A 22 -19.44 -6.95 -26.90
C PRO A 22 -20.39 -6.68 -25.72
N GLY A 23 -21.61 -6.30 -26.07
CA GLY A 23 -22.63 -5.81 -25.16
C GLY A 23 -23.29 -6.85 -24.25
N SER A 24 -23.98 -6.29 -23.26
CA SER A 24 -25.09 -6.88 -22.50
C SER A 24 -26.22 -7.36 -23.42
N PRO A 25 -27.01 -8.39 -23.05
CA PRO A 25 -28.18 -8.11 -22.20
C PRO A 25 -28.59 -9.21 -21.19
N THR A 26 -29.30 -8.73 -20.15
CA THR A 26 -30.40 -9.38 -19.40
C THR A 26 -30.20 -10.70 -18.64
N GLY A 27 -30.62 -10.70 -17.36
CA GLY A 27 -31.39 -11.82 -16.82
C GLY A 27 -31.00 -12.35 -15.44
N ALA A 28 -31.70 -11.85 -14.42
CA ALA A 28 -32.29 -12.60 -13.32
C ALA A 28 -31.41 -13.38 -12.30
N ALA A 29 -31.61 -12.96 -11.05
CA ALA A 29 -31.90 -13.81 -9.89
C ALA A 29 -30.83 -14.76 -9.34
N GLY A 30 -30.31 -14.37 -8.17
CA GLY A 30 -30.73 -15.06 -6.96
C GLY A 30 -29.76 -16.06 -6.34
N ARG A 31 -29.50 -15.78 -5.06
CA ARG A 31 -29.28 -16.77 -3.97
C ARG A 31 -27.86 -17.30 -3.81
N VAL A 32 -27.16 -16.56 -2.94
CA VAL A 32 -26.13 -17.00 -2.00
C VAL A 32 -26.61 -18.25 -1.24
N GLU A 33 -25.79 -19.29 -1.17
CA GLU A 33 -25.52 -20.07 0.05
C GLU A 33 -24.15 -20.77 -0.02
N PRO A 34 -23.49 -21.00 1.13
CA PRO A 34 -22.07 -21.36 1.23
C PRO A 34 -21.85 -22.87 1.33
N PHE A 35 -20.70 -23.30 0.81
CA PHE A 35 -20.24 -24.68 0.82
C PHE A 35 -19.31 -24.93 2.03
N PHE A 36 -19.65 -25.99 2.75
CA PHE A 36 -18.77 -26.94 3.45
C PHE A 36 -18.25 -26.65 4.86
N SER A 37 -19.00 -27.17 5.84
CA SER A 37 -18.46 -27.77 7.06
C SER A 37 -18.20 -29.27 6.85
N LEU A 38 -16.96 -29.72 7.06
CA LEU A 38 -16.61 -31.14 7.16
C LEU A 38 -16.87 -31.61 8.60
N GLY A 39 -17.90 -32.45 8.80
CA GLY A 39 -18.17 -33.19 10.03
C GLY A 39 -17.86 -34.67 9.83
N TRP A 40 -16.87 -35.17 10.56
CA TRP A 40 -16.40 -36.55 10.53
C TRP A 40 -16.98 -37.30 11.73
N SER A 41 -17.80 -38.34 11.51
CA SER A 41 -18.14 -39.34 12.54
C SER A 41 -18.76 -40.60 11.92
N GLY A 42 -18.38 -41.78 12.43
CA GLY A 42 -19.32 -42.90 12.56
C GLY A 42 -19.08 -44.16 11.73
N THR A 43 -18.16 -44.99 12.22
CA THR A 43 -18.15 -46.47 12.35
C THR A 43 -19.30 -47.35 11.84
N GLY A 44 -18.92 -48.55 11.36
CA GLY A 44 -19.70 -49.80 11.26
C GLY A 44 -19.83 -50.28 9.80
N GLY A 45 -19.49 -51.48 9.37
CA GLY A 45 -19.32 -52.79 9.99
C GLY A 45 -19.93 -53.84 9.03
N ALA A 46 -19.31 -55.02 8.93
CA ALA A 46 -19.82 -56.27 8.34
C ALA A 46 -19.71 -56.52 6.81
N GLU A 47 -18.65 -57.29 6.48
CA GLU A 47 -18.66 -58.60 5.79
C GLU A 47 -19.48 -58.86 4.51
N ARG A 48 -18.74 -59.30 3.47
CA ARG A 48 -18.93 -60.48 2.57
C ARG A 48 -18.03 -60.24 1.36
N GLY A 49 -17.07 -61.07 0.96
CA GLY A 49 -17.05 -62.52 0.93
C GLY A 49 -17.01 -62.96 -0.55
N LEU A 50 -15.95 -63.70 -0.90
CA LEU A 50 -15.78 -64.61 -2.05
C LEU A 50 -14.96 -64.14 -3.28
N ARG A 51 -13.78 -64.76 -3.31
CA ARG A 51 -12.89 -65.04 -4.44
C ARG A 51 -13.63 -65.65 -5.64
N ARG A 52 -13.18 -65.33 -6.85
CA ARG A 52 -12.94 -66.24 -7.99
C ARG A 52 -12.20 -65.43 -9.07
N LEU A 53 -10.88 -65.63 -9.22
CA LEU A 53 -10.32 -66.49 -10.26
C LEU A 53 -11.01 -66.28 -11.61
N TRP A 54 -10.32 -65.60 -12.53
CA TRP A 54 -10.19 -66.06 -13.93
C TRP A 54 -9.12 -65.22 -14.64
N THR A 55 -7.90 -65.74 -14.58
CA THR A 55 -6.82 -65.47 -15.52
C THR A 55 -7.20 -66.06 -16.89
N TRP A 56 -7.43 -65.23 -17.91
CA TRP A 56 -7.43 -65.68 -19.30
C TRP A 56 -6.61 -64.76 -20.19
N GLU A 57 -5.33 -65.11 -20.22
CA GLU A 57 -4.45 -65.11 -21.38
C GLU A 57 -5.20 -65.11 -22.74
N ARG A 58 -5.13 -64.02 -23.51
CA ARG A 58 -5.44 -64.04 -24.95
C ARG A 58 -4.17 -63.90 -25.78
N ARG A 59 -3.72 -65.09 -26.17
CA ARG A 59 -2.90 -65.49 -27.32
C ARG A 59 -2.57 -64.40 -28.36
N ARG A 60 -1.27 -64.23 -28.57
CA ARG A 60 -0.64 -63.69 -29.78
C ARG A 60 -0.94 -64.59 -30.98
N PRO A 61 -1.26 -64.05 -32.17
CA PRO A 61 -1.10 -64.76 -33.43
C PRO A 61 0.30 -64.47 -34.00
N ALA A 62 1.10 -65.52 -34.13
CA ALA A 62 2.28 -65.54 -34.98
C ALA A 62 1.82 -65.65 -36.44
N ARG A 63 2.34 -64.77 -37.31
CA ARG A 63 2.35 -65.00 -38.76
C ARG A 63 3.74 -64.66 -39.30
N ASP A 64 4.26 -65.68 -39.95
CA ASP A 64 5.60 -65.89 -40.47
C ASP A 64 5.87 -65.11 -41.79
N PRO A 65 7.08 -65.15 -42.37
CA PRO A 65 7.85 -63.95 -42.64
C PRO A 65 8.12 -63.74 -44.14
N ALA A 66 7.64 -62.65 -44.73
CA ALA A 66 8.11 -62.21 -46.06
C ALA A 66 7.65 -60.79 -46.39
N ALA A 67 8.14 -59.81 -45.62
CA ALA A 67 8.21 -58.42 -46.09
C ALA A 67 9.28 -57.70 -45.26
N GLN A 68 10.54 -58.02 -45.55
CA GLN A 68 11.68 -57.18 -45.16
C GLN A 68 11.56 -55.82 -45.85
N TRP A 69 10.71 -54.94 -45.32
CA TRP A 69 10.96 -53.52 -45.43
C TRP A 69 12.16 -53.23 -44.55
N ARG A 70 13.35 -53.26 -45.15
CA ARG A 70 14.55 -52.63 -44.60
C ARG A 70 14.11 -51.24 -44.12
N ARG A 71 13.92 -51.05 -42.81
CA ARG A 71 13.92 -49.71 -42.23
C ARG A 71 15.27 -49.15 -42.61
N ARG A 72 15.31 -48.30 -43.65
CA ARG A 72 16.48 -47.50 -43.97
C ARG A 72 16.97 -46.95 -42.63
N PRO A 73 18.24 -47.16 -42.25
CA PRO A 73 18.78 -46.37 -41.15
C PRO A 73 18.52 -44.93 -41.54
N LYS A 74 17.84 -44.17 -40.67
CA LYS A 74 17.66 -42.74 -40.88
C LYS A 74 19.10 -42.22 -40.93
N SER A 75 19.61 -42.00 -42.14
CA SER A 75 20.95 -41.48 -42.40
C SER A 75 20.97 -40.11 -41.76
N THR A 76 21.34 -40.09 -40.49
CA THR A 76 21.42 -38.88 -39.71
C THR A 76 22.82 -38.39 -40.01
N ASN A 77 22.92 -37.44 -40.94
CA ASN A 77 24.21 -36.97 -41.42
C ASN A 77 25.09 -36.60 -40.22
N PRO A 78 26.30 -37.17 -40.06
CA PRO A 78 27.16 -36.92 -38.90
C PRO A 78 27.45 -35.42 -38.71
N PHE A 79 27.55 -34.68 -39.82
CA PHE A 79 27.72 -33.24 -39.85
C PHE A 79 26.55 -32.49 -39.19
N THR A 80 25.30 -32.92 -39.45
CA THR A 80 24.12 -32.31 -38.81
C THR A 80 24.02 -32.64 -37.32
N ARG A 81 24.52 -33.80 -36.87
CA ARG A 81 24.56 -34.13 -35.44
C ARG A 81 25.57 -33.28 -34.66
N ALA A 82 26.76 -33.08 -35.22
CA ALA A 82 27.77 -32.20 -34.61
C ALA A 82 27.26 -30.76 -34.50
N GLN A 83 26.60 -30.24 -35.55
CA GLN A 83 25.97 -28.91 -35.50
C GLN A 83 24.83 -28.82 -34.47
N GLU A 84 24.02 -29.87 -34.33
CA GLU A 84 22.92 -29.90 -33.36
C GLU A 84 23.42 -30.01 -31.91
N GLU A 85 24.53 -30.71 -31.67
CA GLU A 85 25.20 -30.80 -30.37
C GLU A 85 25.82 -29.47 -29.95
N ASP A 86 26.48 -28.75 -30.87
CA ASP A 86 27.02 -27.41 -30.61
C ASP A 86 25.90 -26.40 -30.32
N TRP A 87 24.80 -26.46 -31.07
CA TRP A 87 23.60 -25.65 -30.81
C TRP A 87 22.98 -25.95 -29.44
N ARG A 88 22.88 -27.23 -29.07
CA ARG A 88 22.37 -27.64 -27.74
C ARG A 88 23.28 -27.20 -26.61
N ARG A 89 24.62 -27.27 -26.77
CA ARG A 89 25.58 -26.77 -25.78
C ARG A 89 25.44 -25.27 -25.59
N ARG A 90 25.37 -24.50 -26.68
CA ARG A 90 25.17 -23.04 -26.63
C ARG A 90 23.83 -22.69 -25.98
N ASN A 91 22.75 -23.36 -26.34
CA ASN A 91 21.43 -23.12 -25.74
C ASN A 91 21.40 -23.45 -24.25
N LYS A 92 22.08 -24.53 -23.83
CA LYS A 92 22.16 -24.88 -22.41
C LYS A 92 22.92 -23.81 -21.62
N THR A 93 24.03 -23.32 -22.15
CA THR A 93 24.82 -22.23 -21.54
C THR A 93 24.02 -20.92 -21.47
N VAL A 94 23.34 -20.54 -22.56
CA VAL A 94 22.49 -19.34 -22.59
C VAL A 94 21.34 -19.47 -21.61
N LEU A 95 20.67 -20.62 -21.55
CA LEU A 95 19.58 -20.88 -20.61
C LEU A 95 20.04 -20.75 -19.16
N THR A 96 21.23 -21.28 -18.81
CA THR A 96 21.77 -21.14 -17.46
C THR A 96 22.05 -19.69 -17.08
N TYR A 97 22.61 -18.87 -17.99
CA TYR A 97 22.86 -17.46 -17.73
C TYR A 97 21.58 -16.65 -17.59
N VAL A 98 20.59 -16.87 -18.47
CA VAL A 98 19.30 -16.18 -18.41
C VAL A 98 18.55 -16.55 -17.12
N THR A 99 18.58 -17.82 -16.72
CA THR A 99 17.95 -18.28 -15.48
C THR A 99 18.63 -17.66 -14.25
N ALA A 100 19.97 -17.62 -14.22
CA ALA A 100 20.72 -16.99 -13.12
C ALA A 100 20.43 -15.49 -13.02
N ALA A 101 20.36 -14.78 -14.15
CA ALA A 101 20.02 -13.36 -14.19
C ALA A 101 18.59 -13.10 -13.69
N ALA A 102 17.62 -13.92 -14.10
CA ALA A 102 16.24 -13.81 -13.67
C ALA A 102 16.09 -14.01 -12.14
N VAL A 103 16.74 -15.05 -11.59
CA VAL A 103 16.73 -15.30 -10.14
C VAL A 103 17.43 -14.17 -9.38
N GLY A 104 18.56 -13.67 -9.90
CA GLY A 104 19.27 -12.53 -9.31
C GLY A 104 18.41 -11.26 -9.26
N MET A 105 17.69 -10.95 -10.34
CA MET A 105 16.83 -9.76 -10.42
C MET A 105 15.60 -9.87 -9.50
N LEU A 106 15.03 -11.08 -9.35
CA LEU A 106 13.95 -11.34 -8.38
C LEU A 106 14.46 -11.24 -6.94
N GLY A 107 15.63 -11.80 -6.64
CA GLY A 107 16.26 -11.71 -5.32
C GLY A 107 16.58 -10.27 -4.93
N ALA A 108 17.12 -9.48 -5.86
CA ALA A 108 17.41 -8.06 -5.64
C ALA A 108 16.14 -7.24 -5.36
N SER A 109 15.07 -7.46 -6.12
CA SER A 109 13.78 -6.81 -5.90
C SER A 109 13.18 -7.13 -4.53
N TYR A 110 13.28 -8.39 -4.09
CA TYR A 110 12.80 -8.81 -2.76
C TYR A 110 13.66 -8.25 -1.62
N ALA A 111 14.98 -8.18 -1.80
CA ALA A 111 15.92 -7.64 -0.81
C ALA A 111 15.92 -6.11 -0.71
N ALA A 112 15.50 -5.40 -1.75
CA ALA A 112 15.47 -3.93 -1.78
C ALA A 112 14.58 -3.34 -0.68
N VAL A 113 13.42 -3.95 -0.41
CA VAL A 113 12.46 -3.45 0.59
C VAL A 113 13.03 -3.47 2.02
N PRO A 114 13.52 -4.60 2.57
CA PRO A 114 14.11 -4.60 3.92
C PRO A 114 15.39 -3.78 4.02
N LEU A 115 16.21 -3.73 2.96
CA LEU A 115 17.44 -2.93 2.95
C LEU A 115 17.13 -1.42 2.97
N TYR A 116 16.09 -1.00 2.25
CA TYR A 116 15.58 0.37 2.33
C TYR A 116 15.02 0.70 3.72
N ARG A 117 14.28 -0.21 4.34
CA ARG A 117 13.79 -0.02 5.72
C ARG A 117 14.93 0.15 6.73
N LEU A 118 15.97 -0.67 6.63
CA LEU A 118 17.15 -0.57 7.50
C LEU A 118 17.87 0.77 7.31
N TYR A 119 18.02 1.22 6.05
CA TYR A 119 18.60 2.52 5.74
C TYR A 119 17.75 3.68 6.28
N CYS A 120 16.43 3.62 6.12
CA CYS A 120 15.52 4.65 6.64
C CYS A 120 15.51 4.70 8.18
N GLN A 121 15.70 3.57 8.85
CA GLN A 121 15.84 3.51 10.31
C GLN A 121 17.14 4.13 10.80
N THR A 122 18.26 3.94 10.08
CA THR A 122 19.56 4.48 10.50
C THR A 122 19.77 5.94 10.13
N THR A 123 19.15 6.42 9.04
CA THR A 123 19.29 7.81 8.56
C THR A 123 18.15 8.73 8.97
N GLY A 124 17.04 8.19 9.50
CA GLY A 124 15.91 8.99 10.00
C GLY A 124 15.08 9.70 8.92
N LEU A 125 15.41 9.55 7.63
CA LEU A 125 14.78 10.26 6.51
C LEU A 125 13.37 9.77 6.13
N GLY A 126 12.85 8.73 6.81
CA GLY A 126 11.68 7.95 6.35
C GLY A 126 10.55 7.75 7.35
N GLY A 127 10.49 8.53 8.44
CA GLY A 127 9.29 8.80 9.25
C GLY A 127 8.29 7.67 9.61
N SER A 128 8.66 6.38 9.58
CA SER A 128 7.69 5.29 9.70
C SER A 128 8.10 4.20 10.69
N ALA A 129 7.42 4.26 11.83
CA ALA A 129 6.90 3.16 12.65
C ALA A 129 7.93 2.20 13.29
N VAL A 130 8.43 2.61 14.45
CA VAL A 130 8.61 1.66 15.55
C VAL A 130 7.21 1.28 16.03
N ALA A 131 6.65 0.21 15.45
CA ALA A 131 5.37 -0.36 15.86
C ALA A 131 5.53 -0.93 17.28
N GLY A 132 5.29 -0.13 18.31
CA GLY A 132 5.23 -0.62 19.68
C GLY A 132 5.52 0.35 20.83
N HIS A 133 5.90 1.61 20.59
CA HIS A 133 6.39 2.47 21.69
C HIS A 133 5.65 3.79 21.92
N SER A 134 4.53 4.07 21.25
CA SER A 134 3.87 5.38 21.40
C SER A 134 3.23 5.62 22.78
N SER A 135 2.91 4.59 23.57
CA SER A 135 2.40 4.75 24.95
C SER A 135 3.52 4.85 25.99
N ASP A 136 4.51 3.95 25.91
CA ASP A 136 5.51 3.80 26.97
C ASP A 136 6.58 4.91 26.95
N GLN A 137 6.76 5.57 25.80
CA GLN A 137 7.67 6.71 25.68
C GLN A 137 7.14 7.94 26.42
N ILE A 138 5.81 8.14 26.49
CA ILE A 138 5.20 9.27 27.18
C ILE A 138 5.45 9.20 28.69
N GLU A 139 5.41 7.99 29.28
CA GLU A 139 5.61 7.80 30.72
C GLU A 139 7.04 8.08 31.19
N ASN A 140 8.03 8.00 30.28
CA ASN A 140 9.45 8.16 30.59
C ASN A 140 10.04 9.51 30.12
N MET A 141 9.24 10.38 29.49
CA MET A 141 9.72 11.69 29.05
C MET A 141 9.92 12.63 30.25
N VAL A 142 11.11 13.21 30.35
CA VAL A 142 11.41 14.25 31.35
C VAL A 142 11.19 15.61 30.70
N PRO A 143 10.25 16.44 31.20
CA PRO A 143 9.97 17.74 30.60
C PRO A 143 11.15 18.70 30.80
N VAL A 144 11.56 19.35 29.71
CA VAL A 144 12.68 20.32 29.70
C VAL A 144 12.16 21.71 30.07
N LYS A 145 11.93 21.93 31.37
CA LYS A 145 11.25 23.13 31.94
C LYS A 145 11.81 24.49 31.51
N ASP A 146 13.06 24.54 31.07
CA ASP A 146 13.75 25.78 30.74
C ASP A 146 13.38 26.35 29.36
N ARG A 147 12.56 25.63 28.58
CA ARG A 147 12.19 26.03 27.22
C ARG A 147 10.68 26.07 27.01
N ILE A 148 10.11 27.28 26.99
CA ILE A 148 8.68 27.50 26.79
C ILE A 148 8.41 27.76 25.31
N ILE A 149 7.55 26.96 24.69
CA ILE A 149 7.13 27.10 23.30
C ILE A 149 5.69 27.61 23.25
N LYS A 150 5.48 28.65 22.47
CA LYS A 150 4.15 29.19 22.17
C LYS A 150 3.54 28.39 21.02
N VAL A 151 2.42 27.73 21.28
CA VAL A 151 1.65 27.03 20.26
C VAL A 151 0.42 27.86 19.93
N THR A 152 0.30 28.30 18.68
CA THR A 152 -0.87 29.02 18.17
C THR A 152 -1.77 28.09 17.37
N PHE A 153 -3.08 28.26 17.53
CA PHE A 153 -4.08 27.43 16.87
C PHE A 153 -4.82 28.25 15.82
N ASN A 154 -4.75 27.78 14.59
CA ASN A 154 -5.51 28.33 13.47
C ASN A 154 -6.57 27.33 12.99
N ALA A 155 -7.70 27.86 12.53
CA ALA A 155 -8.86 27.12 12.09
C ALA A 155 -9.44 27.75 10.83
N ASP A 156 -9.41 27.00 9.74
CA ASP A 156 -9.92 27.40 8.43
C ASP A 156 -10.98 26.41 7.93
N VAL A 157 -11.90 26.91 7.12
CA VAL A 157 -12.90 26.10 6.41
C VAL A 157 -12.84 26.41 4.93
N HIS A 158 -12.91 25.36 4.10
CA HIS A 158 -12.99 25.53 2.66
C HIS A 158 -14.36 26.11 2.28
N ALA A 159 -14.42 26.92 1.22
CA ALA A 159 -15.63 27.65 0.81
C ALA A 159 -16.84 26.74 0.49
N SER A 160 -16.61 25.46 0.18
CA SER A 160 -17.68 24.48 -0.02
C SER A 160 -18.37 24.07 1.28
N LEU A 161 -17.68 24.16 2.41
CA LEU A 161 -18.15 23.73 3.71
C LEU A 161 -18.69 24.92 4.51
N GLN A 162 -19.99 24.90 4.78
CA GLN A 162 -20.67 25.98 5.52
C GLN A 162 -20.61 25.76 7.04
N TRP A 163 -19.45 25.38 7.58
CA TRP A 163 -19.26 25.23 9.03
C TRP A 163 -18.69 26.49 9.64
N ASN A 164 -19.09 26.77 10.89
CA ASN A 164 -18.36 27.70 11.73
C ASN A 164 -17.39 26.89 12.58
N PHE A 165 -16.11 26.93 12.20
CA PHE A 165 -15.04 26.22 12.87
C PHE A 165 -14.04 27.23 13.44
N ARG A 166 -13.78 27.13 14.74
CA ARG A 166 -12.89 28.05 15.46
C ARG A 166 -12.19 27.38 16.62
N PRO A 167 -10.95 27.78 16.95
CA PRO A 167 -10.32 27.33 18.18
C PRO A 167 -11.05 27.91 19.40
N GLN A 168 -11.07 27.17 20.52
CA GLN A 168 -11.49 27.72 21.82
C GLN A 168 -10.37 28.56 22.44
N GLN A 169 -9.11 28.14 22.27
CA GLN A 169 -7.92 28.88 22.69
C GLN A 169 -7.08 29.23 21.46
N THR A 170 -6.73 30.50 21.28
CA THR A 170 -5.89 30.93 20.14
C THR A 170 -4.41 30.58 20.34
N GLU A 171 -3.96 30.53 21.59
CA GLU A 171 -2.58 30.19 21.94
C GLU A 171 -2.50 29.49 23.29
N ILE A 172 -1.51 28.61 23.43
CA ILE A 172 -1.08 28.03 24.72
C ILE A 172 0.44 28.02 24.80
N TYR A 173 0.96 27.97 26.02
CA TYR A 173 2.39 27.86 26.31
C TYR A 173 2.65 26.48 26.86
N VAL A 174 3.58 25.75 26.23
CA VAL A 174 3.89 24.35 26.57
C VAL A 174 5.39 24.14 26.61
N VAL A 175 5.82 23.17 27.39
CA VAL A 175 7.23 22.79 27.49
C VAL A 175 7.47 21.50 26.69
N PRO A 176 8.62 21.34 25.99
CA PRO A 176 8.99 20.05 25.41
C PRO A 176 8.99 18.92 26.44
N GLY A 177 8.34 17.81 26.11
CA GLY A 177 8.06 16.67 27.00
C GLY A 177 6.77 16.79 27.82
N GLU A 178 6.09 17.94 27.79
CA GLU A 178 4.77 18.13 28.40
C GLU A 178 3.65 17.79 27.41
N THR A 179 2.61 17.12 27.90
CA THR A 179 1.39 16.85 27.11
C THR A 179 0.40 17.99 27.28
N ALA A 180 -0.25 18.39 26.19
CA ALA A 180 -1.21 19.48 26.17
C ALA A 180 -2.51 19.08 25.45
N LEU A 181 -3.60 19.71 25.88
CA LEU A 181 -4.93 19.52 25.32
C LEU A 181 -5.48 20.87 24.84
N ALA A 182 -5.84 20.93 23.57
CA ALA A 182 -6.50 22.09 22.97
C ALA A 182 -7.89 21.70 22.45
N PHE A 183 -8.83 22.63 22.49
CA PHE A 183 -10.20 22.39 22.01
C PHE A 183 -10.52 23.27 20.81
N TYR A 184 -11.14 22.66 19.81
CA TYR A 184 -11.78 23.38 18.72
C TYR A 184 -13.29 23.20 18.80
N LYS A 185 -14.03 24.18 18.27
CA LYS A 185 -15.49 24.13 18.19
C LYS A 185 -15.92 24.18 16.75
N ALA A 186 -16.76 23.23 16.36
CA ALA A 186 -17.39 23.19 15.05
C ALA A 186 -18.90 23.25 15.21
N LYS A 187 -19.54 24.10 14.39
CA LYS A 187 -20.99 24.20 14.31
C LYS A 187 -21.45 24.10 12.86
N ASN A 188 -22.51 23.32 12.62
CA ASN A 188 -23.22 23.29 11.36
C ASN A 188 -24.47 24.20 11.44
N PRO A 189 -24.42 25.45 10.92
CA PRO A 189 -25.57 26.36 10.90
C PRO A 189 -26.63 26.02 9.85
N THR A 190 -26.47 24.96 9.05
CA THR A 190 -27.39 24.62 7.97
C THR A 190 -28.49 23.66 8.43
N ASP A 191 -29.54 23.52 7.61
CA ASP A 191 -30.68 22.64 7.89
C ASP A 191 -30.47 21.19 7.40
N LYS A 192 -29.27 20.86 6.90
CA LYS A 192 -28.92 19.52 6.42
C LYS A 192 -27.68 18.98 7.13
N PRO A 193 -27.56 17.65 7.31
CA PRO A 193 -26.32 17.07 7.79
C PRO A 193 -25.22 17.27 6.75
N ILE A 194 -24.02 17.62 7.21
CA ILE A 194 -22.84 17.77 6.36
C ILE A 194 -21.73 16.89 6.93
N ILE A 195 -20.97 16.26 6.05
CA ILE A 195 -19.79 15.46 6.41
C ILE A 195 -18.56 16.27 6.02
N GLY A 196 -17.64 16.43 6.95
CA GLY A 196 -16.39 17.14 6.77
C GLY A 196 -15.20 16.24 7.08
N ILE A 197 -14.13 16.40 6.31
CA ILE A 197 -12.81 15.85 6.61
C ILE A 197 -11.85 17.02 6.83
N SER A 198 -10.85 16.87 7.70
CA SER A 198 -9.89 17.94 7.92
C SER A 198 -8.46 17.50 7.64
N THR A 199 -7.65 18.44 7.21
CA THR A 199 -6.20 18.27 7.14
C THR A 199 -5.55 19.23 8.12
N TYR A 200 -4.32 18.92 8.51
CA TYR A 200 -3.55 19.76 9.42
C TYR A 200 -2.19 20.09 8.84
N ASN A 201 -1.64 21.21 9.29
CA ASN A 201 -0.27 21.62 9.01
C ASN A 201 0.37 22.19 10.27
N VAL A 202 1.68 21.95 10.42
CA VAL A 202 2.51 22.48 11.50
C VAL A 202 3.55 23.40 10.89
N VAL A 203 3.61 24.64 11.36
CA VAL A 203 4.56 25.66 10.91
C VAL A 203 5.36 26.16 12.11
N PRO A 204 6.71 26.27 12.03
CA PRO A 204 7.56 25.93 10.89
C PRO A 204 7.65 24.41 10.64
N PHE A 205 7.92 24.01 9.40
CA PHE A 205 7.90 22.59 9.00
C PHE A 205 8.97 21.76 9.72
N GLU A 206 10.09 22.37 10.07
CA GLU A 206 11.18 21.74 10.80
C GLU A 206 10.79 21.35 12.24
N ALA A 207 9.83 22.06 12.83
CA ALA A 207 9.25 21.71 14.13
C ALA A 207 8.24 20.56 14.02
N GLY A 208 7.68 20.33 12.82
CA GLY A 208 6.67 19.30 12.58
C GLY A 208 7.12 17.88 12.91
N GLN A 209 8.43 17.58 12.81
CA GLN A 209 8.98 16.26 13.15
C GLN A 209 8.96 15.97 14.67
N TYR A 210 8.99 17.01 15.49
CA TYR A 210 8.95 16.92 16.95
C TYR A 210 7.53 17.08 17.50
N PHE A 211 6.58 17.50 16.66
CA PHE A 211 5.20 17.74 17.06
C PHE A 211 4.38 16.46 16.91
N ASN A 212 4.13 15.77 18.03
CA ASN A 212 3.43 14.50 18.04
C ASN A 212 1.97 14.69 18.44
N LYS A 213 1.07 14.50 17.47
CA LYS A 213 -0.37 14.54 17.71
C LYS A 213 -0.90 13.14 18.03
N ILE A 214 -1.25 12.92 19.29
CA ILE A 214 -1.69 11.61 19.80
C ILE A 214 -3.13 11.32 19.36
N GLN A 215 -4.03 12.32 19.35
CA GLN A 215 -5.44 12.13 18.99
C GLN A 215 -5.93 13.21 18.02
N CYS A 216 -6.53 12.80 16.90
CA CYS A 216 -6.74 13.60 15.69
C CYS A 216 -8.07 13.31 14.99
N PHE A 217 -8.98 14.29 14.99
CA PHE A 217 -10.18 14.29 14.14
C PHE A 217 -9.87 14.38 12.63
N CYS A 218 -8.61 14.59 12.27
CA CYS A 218 -8.14 14.84 10.91
C CYS A 218 -8.14 13.61 10.01
N PHE A 219 -8.13 12.42 10.62
CA PHE A 219 -8.33 11.11 10.01
C PHE A 219 -9.75 10.80 9.53
N GLU A 220 -10.73 11.42 10.15
CA GLU A 220 -12.05 10.81 10.27
C GLU A 220 -13.11 11.73 9.70
N GLU A 221 -14.04 11.14 8.95
CA GLU A 221 -15.23 11.83 8.47
C GLU A 221 -16.09 12.25 9.67
N GLN A 222 -16.12 13.55 9.93
CA GLN A 222 -16.96 14.13 10.96
C GLN A 222 -18.31 14.48 10.35
N ARG A 223 -19.38 13.88 10.86
CA ARG A 223 -20.76 14.22 10.46
C ARG A 223 -21.38 15.12 11.52
N LEU A 224 -21.78 16.32 11.11
CA LEU A 224 -22.53 17.26 11.94
C LEU A 224 -23.96 17.39 11.43
N ASN A 225 -24.93 17.10 12.28
CA ASN A 225 -26.36 17.27 12.02
C ASN A 225 -26.73 18.76 11.95
N PRO A 226 -27.94 19.07 11.46
CA PRO A 226 -28.44 20.45 11.43
C PRO A 226 -28.38 21.12 12.80
N GLN A 227 -27.85 22.35 12.85
CA GLN A 227 -27.69 23.16 14.08
C GLN A 227 -26.84 22.50 15.19
N GLU A 228 -26.16 21.39 14.90
CA GLU A 228 -25.31 20.71 15.86
C GLU A 228 -24.01 21.49 16.09
N GLU A 229 -23.58 21.56 17.34
CA GLU A 229 -22.32 22.15 17.78
C GLU A 229 -21.57 21.11 18.63
N VAL A 230 -20.31 20.85 18.27
CA VAL A 230 -19.46 19.86 18.95
C VAL A 230 -18.10 20.47 19.29
N ASP A 231 -17.57 20.06 20.44
CA ASP A 231 -16.20 20.35 20.84
C ASP A 231 -15.28 19.19 20.44
N MET A 232 -14.25 19.50 19.66
CA MET A 232 -13.29 18.55 19.11
C MET A 232 -11.95 18.71 19.83
N PRO A 233 -11.60 17.79 20.75
CA PRO A 233 -10.32 17.84 21.46
C PRO A 233 -9.16 17.44 20.55
N VAL A 234 -8.00 18.07 20.79
CA VAL A 234 -6.71 17.71 20.19
C VAL A 234 -5.70 17.52 21.30
N PHE A 235 -5.23 16.29 21.44
CA PHE A 235 -4.19 15.93 22.41
C PHE A 235 -2.85 15.76 21.70
N PHE A 236 -1.83 16.47 22.17
CA PHE A 236 -0.51 16.50 21.55
C PHE A 236 0.60 16.75 22.58
N TYR A 237 1.84 16.51 22.17
CA TYR A 237 3.03 16.92 22.91
C TYR A 237 4.14 17.32 21.93
N ILE A 238 5.13 18.02 22.44
CA ILE A 238 6.38 18.33 21.71
C ILE A 238 7.46 17.41 22.28
N ASP A 239 8.17 16.70 21.41
CA ASP A 239 9.27 15.81 21.81
C ASP A 239 10.39 16.60 22.55
N PRO A 240 10.91 16.13 23.70
CA PRO A 240 12.04 16.78 24.38
C PRO A 240 13.29 16.95 23.51
N GLU A 241 13.51 16.12 22.48
CA GLU A 241 14.62 16.27 21.52
C GLU A 241 14.58 17.62 20.77
N PHE A 242 13.41 18.28 20.72
CA PHE A 242 13.27 19.64 20.19
C PHE A 242 14.19 20.64 20.91
N ALA A 243 14.42 20.45 22.21
CA ALA A 243 15.27 21.34 22.98
C ALA A 243 16.77 21.15 22.67
N GLU A 244 17.15 19.96 22.21
CA GLU A 244 18.54 19.58 21.95
C GLU A 244 19.00 19.91 20.52
N ASP A 245 18.08 20.00 19.55
CA ASP A 245 18.41 20.30 18.16
C ASP A 245 18.87 21.78 17.97
N PRO A 246 20.11 22.03 17.52
CA PRO A 246 20.61 23.37 17.21
C PRO A 246 19.75 24.14 16.18
N ARG A 247 19.08 23.43 15.27
CA ARG A 247 18.20 24.05 14.26
C ARG A 247 16.94 24.63 14.88
N MET A 248 16.50 24.06 15.99
CA MET A 248 15.27 24.48 16.65
C MET A 248 15.50 25.64 17.60
N VAL A 249 16.75 26.01 17.94
CA VAL A 249 17.10 27.05 18.95
C VAL A 249 16.32 28.36 18.82
N ASN A 250 16.00 28.81 17.59
CA ASN A 250 15.28 30.06 17.34
C ASN A 250 13.77 29.86 17.07
N VAL A 251 13.25 28.65 17.27
CA VAL A 251 11.84 28.32 17.07
C VAL A 251 11.15 28.31 18.42
N ASP A 252 10.48 29.41 18.75
CA ASP A 252 9.68 29.56 19.97
C ASP A 252 8.18 29.60 19.69
N LEU A 253 7.80 29.65 18.40
CA LEU A 253 6.42 29.72 17.93
C LEU A 253 6.14 28.56 16.98
N ILE A 254 5.14 27.76 17.32
CA ILE A 254 4.60 26.71 16.47
C ILE A 254 3.14 27.01 16.20
N THR A 255 2.75 27.07 14.92
CA THR A 255 1.35 27.23 14.51
C THR A 255 0.79 25.89 14.06
N LEU A 256 -0.24 25.42 14.74
CA LEU A 256 -1.06 24.28 14.34
C LEU A 256 -2.30 24.79 13.58
N SER A 257 -2.30 24.59 12.27
CA SER A 257 -3.38 25.02 11.39
C SER A 257 -4.23 23.83 10.98
N TYR A 258 -5.54 23.94 11.20
CA TYR A 258 -6.54 22.99 10.70
C TYR A 258 -7.35 23.57 9.57
N THR A 259 -7.61 22.78 8.54
CA THR A 259 -8.53 23.16 7.46
C THR A 259 -9.54 22.06 7.19
N PHE A 260 -10.83 22.40 7.26
CA PHE A 260 -11.90 21.46 6.93
C PHE A 260 -12.37 21.57 5.48
N PHE A 261 -12.66 20.42 4.89
CA PHE A 261 -13.20 20.23 3.56
C PHE A 261 -14.50 19.43 3.62
N GLU A 262 -15.44 19.72 2.73
CA GLU A 262 -16.68 18.96 2.62
C GLU A 262 -16.38 17.59 1.95
N ALA A 263 -16.69 16.50 2.65
CA ALA A 263 -16.62 15.15 2.12
C ALA A 263 -17.93 14.86 1.37
N LYS A 264 -17.96 15.17 0.07
CA LYS A 264 -19.06 14.77 -0.81
C LYS A 264 -18.82 13.36 -1.32
N GLU A 265 -19.83 12.50 -1.22
CA GLU A 265 -19.84 11.21 -1.92
C GLU A 265 -19.64 11.45 -3.43
N GLY A 266 -18.49 11.00 -3.96
CA GLY A 266 -18.15 11.11 -5.39
C GLY A 266 -16.94 11.98 -5.74
N HIS A 267 -16.41 12.79 -4.81
CA HIS A 267 -15.13 13.46 -5.01
C HIS A 267 -13.96 12.52 -4.66
N LYS A 268 -13.43 11.82 -5.67
CA LYS A 268 -12.14 11.12 -5.54
C LYS A 268 -11.05 12.16 -5.28
N LEU A 269 -10.62 12.29 -4.04
CA LEU A 269 -9.39 13.00 -3.72
C LEU A 269 -8.25 12.28 -4.45
N PRO A 270 -7.38 12.98 -5.20
CA PRO A 270 -6.15 12.38 -5.68
C PRO A 270 -5.32 12.06 -4.44
N VAL A 271 -5.34 10.78 -4.04
CA VAL A 271 -4.34 10.29 -3.08
C VAL A 271 -2.96 10.60 -3.70
N PRO A 272 -2.02 11.22 -2.97
CA PRO A 272 -0.66 11.36 -3.46
C PRO A 272 -0.14 9.95 -3.77
N GLY A 273 -0.09 9.65 -5.06
CA GLY A 273 0.19 8.31 -5.55
C GLY A 273 1.65 7.98 -5.33
N TYR A 274 1.91 7.04 -4.43
CA TYR A 274 3.04 6.12 -4.58
C TYR A 274 2.59 5.03 -5.55
N ASN A 275 2.78 5.29 -6.85
CA ASN A 275 2.86 4.24 -7.87
C ASN A 275 4.33 3.88 -8.08
#